data_AF-A0A4P7DTZ9-F1
#
_entry.id   AF-A0A4P7DTZ9-F1
#
_cell.length_a   1.000
_cell.length_b   1.000
_cell.length_c   1.000
_cell.angle_alpha   90.00
_cell.angle_beta   90.00
_cell.angle_gamma   90.00
#
_symmetry.space_group_name_H-M   'P 1'
#
loop_
_entity.id
_entity.type
_entity.pdbx_description
1 polymer ?
#
loop_
_entity_poly.entity_id
_entity_poly.type
_entity_poly.pdbx_seq_one_letter_code
_entity_poly.pdbx_strand_id
1 'polypeptide(L)'
;MEKLFGYVRYYQNPKFGFNGVDKIRKLSNSFEGKVYSISDQVEILSNQRAYGIWGKYNRPFQDCGITNDSSFHMLMKEKIDSNTTLNHLLNRLLDPNPRNTEVTKDEIQNLAHLIHKPSNKEKEIYTDHLLCDNIGNHLLTEFKNNPELQFQNPLEILNIIHEKTENEILKNSVDKIIRTEKILCPLNRVFRHLQSKPSWSRKEIEDDNLIASIPKHVNPENLDEKLSPLYQILQRDNLGLVEGLLNQNRTVCEARKSSPWMEFSDDRLDVNMSDGGYPLKGLDTTKDFDNTCFLDSYSFLYRQLN
;
A
#
# COMPACT_ATOMS: atom_id res chain seq x y z
N MET A 1 0.50 -17.21 -16.75
CA MET A 1 0.29 -15.79 -17.15
C MET A 1 1.12 -14.80 -16.33
N GLU A 2 1.05 -14.82 -15.00
CA GLU A 2 1.81 -13.90 -14.12
C GLU A 2 3.33 -13.89 -14.39
N LYS A 3 3.96 -15.08 -14.49
CA LYS A 3 5.40 -15.20 -14.76
C LYS A 3 5.80 -14.63 -16.13
N LEU A 4 4.96 -14.84 -17.16
CA LEU A 4 5.17 -14.31 -18.50
C LEU A 4 5.22 -12.78 -18.48
N PHE A 5 4.19 -12.13 -17.92
CA PHE A 5 4.14 -10.66 -17.83
C PHE A 5 5.14 -10.09 -16.82
N GLY A 6 5.64 -10.89 -15.88
CA GLY A 6 6.83 -10.56 -15.08
C GLY A 6 8.08 -10.37 -15.94
N TYR A 7 8.35 -11.28 -16.88
CA TYR A 7 9.43 -11.12 -17.85
C TYR A 7 9.22 -9.94 -18.79
N VAL A 8 8.00 -9.76 -19.33
CA VAL A 8 7.68 -8.62 -20.21
C VAL A 8 8.00 -7.29 -19.50
N ARG A 9 7.58 -7.14 -18.24
CA ARG A 9 7.88 -5.95 -17.42
C ARG A 9 9.36 -5.75 -17.17
N TYR A 10 10.10 -6.81 -16.82
CA TYR A 10 11.54 -6.71 -16.59
C TYR A 10 12.30 -6.20 -17.81
N TYR A 11 11.96 -6.68 -19.01
CA TYR A 11 12.61 -6.21 -20.24
C TYR A 11 12.21 -4.79 -20.64
N GLN A 12 11.01 -4.34 -20.28
CA GLN A 12 10.57 -2.97 -20.51
C GLN A 12 11.16 -1.97 -19.51
N ASN A 13 11.28 -2.38 -18.24
CA ASN A 13 11.81 -1.53 -17.18
C ASN A 13 12.57 -2.36 -16.14
N PRO A 14 13.91 -2.48 -16.28
CA PRO A 14 14.74 -3.27 -15.36
C PRO A 14 15.07 -2.54 -14.05
N LYS A 15 14.50 -1.34 -13.80
CA LYS A 15 14.82 -0.53 -12.62
C LYS A 15 14.40 -1.23 -11.31
N PHE A 16 15.22 -1.03 -10.28
CA PHE A 16 14.99 -1.52 -8.92
C PHE A 16 13.74 -0.88 -8.28
N GLY A 17 13.09 -1.60 -7.35
CA GLY A 17 12.01 -1.07 -6.52
C GLY A 17 10.59 -1.39 -7.01
N PHE A 18 10.44 -2.00 -8.19
CA PHE A 18 9.18 -2.60 -8.60
C PHE A 18 9.16 -4.08 -8.18
N ASN A 19 8.34 -4.42 -7.19
CA ASN A 19 8.22 -5.79 -6.72
C ASN A 19 7.95 -6.74 -7.92
N GLY A 20 8.44 -7.98 -7.87
CA GLY A 20 8.22 -8.99 -8.92
C GLY A 20 9.25 -8.95 -10.06
N VAL A 21 9.84 -7.78 -10.34
CA VAL A 21 10.96 -7.66 -11.29
C VAL A 21 12.24 -8.23 -10.68
N ASP A 22 12.46 -8.12 -9.37
CA ASP A 22 13.67 -8.63 -8.71
C ASP A 22 13.80 -10.17 -8.75
N LYS A 23 12.69 -10.92 -8.59
CA LYS A 23 12.69 -12.39 -8.71
C LYS A 23 12.97 -12.80 -10.16
N ILE A 24 12.31 -12.14 -11.12
CA ILE A 24 12.52 -12.35 -12.55
C ILE A 24 13.95 -11.99 -12.98
N ARG A 25 14.54 -10.93 -12.43
CA ARG A 25 15.94 -10.57 -12.68
C ARG A 25 16.91 -11.65 -12.21
N LYS A 26 16.71 -12.18 -10.99
CA LYS A 26 17.55 -13.28 -10.48
C LYS A 26 17.46 -14.51 -11.39
N LEU A 27 16.25 -14.86 -11.83
CA LEU A 27 16.00 -15.98 -12.74
C LEU A 27 16.59 -15.76 -14.14
N SER A 28 16.52 -14.53 -14.65
CA SER A 28 17.04 -14.19 -15.98
C SER A 28 18.56 -14.06 -16.02
N ASN A 29 19.21 -13.60 -14.95
CA ASN A 29 20.68 -13.54 -14.87
C ASN A 29 21.33 -14.92 -14.72
N SER A 30 20.58 -15.92 -14.24
CA SER A 30 21.06 -17.31 -14.11
C SER A 30 20.89 -18.16 -15.37
N PHE A 31 20.24 -17.66 -16.42
CA PHE A 31 19.94 -18.41 -17.63
C PHE A 31 20.74 -17.89 -18.82
N GLU A 32 21.77 -18.64 -19.23
CA GLU A 32 22.58 -18.36 -20.45
C GLU A 32 21.84 -18.75 -21.74
N GLY A 33 20.81 -19.61 -21.65
CA GLY A 33 19.95 -20.01 -22.76
C GLY A 33 18.78 -19.04 -22.91
N LYS A 34 18.59 -18.45 -24.11
CA LYS A 34 17.57 -17.44 -24.47
C LYS A 34 16.10 -17.92 -24.38
N VAL A 35 15.82 -18.97 -23.61
CA VAL A 35 14.54 -19.68 -23.51
C VAL A 35 14.14 -19.79 -22.04
N TYR A 36 12.94 -19.30 -21.73
CA TYR A 36 12.35 -19.26 -20.39
C TYR A 36 11.28 -20.34 -20.25
N SER A 37 11.38 -21.17 -19.22
CA SER A 37 10.34 -22.15 -18.89
C SER A 37 9.20 -21.51 -18.09
N ILE A 38 7.99 -21.59 -18.65
CA ILE A 38 6.73 -21.20 -18.01
C ILE A 38 5.86 -22.44 -17.89
N SER A 39 5.51 -22.83 -16.67
CA SER A 39 4.47 -23.82 -16.42
C SER A 39 3.52 -23.37 -15.32
N ASP A 40 2.37 -24.03 -15.28
CA ASP A 40 1.37 -23.98 -14.22
C ASP A 40 1.86 -24.68 -12.93
N GLN A 41 2.72 -25.68 -13.06
CA GLN A 41 3.26 -26.48 -11.95
C GLN A 41 4.54 -25.91 -11.31
N VAL A 42 5.29 -25.04 -12.01
CA VAL A 42 6.57 -24.49 -11.52
C VAL A 42 6.44 -23.03 -11.12
N GLU A 43 6.58 -22.80 -9.83
CA GLU A 43 6.72 -21.49 -9.18
C GLU A 43 5.78 -20.42 -9.77
N ILE A 44 4.59 -20.31 -9.17
CA ILE A 44 4.01 -18.99 -8.99
C ILE A 44 5.15 -18.10 -8.44
N LEU A 45 5.28 -16.85 -8.91
CA LEU A 45 6.28 -15.93 -8.35
C LEU A 45 6.16 -15.82 -6.82
N SER A 46 5.05 -16.28 -6.25
CA SER A 46 4.76 -16.47 -4.85
C SER A 46 5.70 -17.44 -4.10
N ASN A 47 6.65 -16.86 -3.37
CA ASN A 47 6.54 -17.06 -1.92
C ASN A 47 5.51 -16.05 -1.39
N GLN A 48 4.98 -16.21 -0.18
CA GLN A 48 3.98 -15.28 0.38
C GLN A 48 4.42 -13.79 0.41
N ARG A 49 5.72 -13.50 0.27
CA ARG A 49 6.25 -12.14 0.05
C ARG A 49 5.98 -11.58 -1.36
N ALA A 50 5.84 -12.43 -2.37
CA ALA A 50 5.62 -12.08 -3.77
C ALA A 50 4.16 -12.23 -4.26
N TYR A 51 3.27 -12.90 -3.50
CA TYR A 51 1.81 -12.77 -3.63
C TYR A 51 1.35 -11.30 -3.59
N GLY A 52 2.24 -10.42 -3.11
CA GLY A 52 2.09 -8.97 -3.00
C GLY A 52 1.85 -8.18 -4.29
N ILE A 53 1.66 -8.80 -5.45
CA ILE A 53 1.51 -8.07 -6.71
C ILE A 53 0.25 -8.51 -7.41
N TRP A 54 0.17 -9.73 -7.93
CA TRP A 54 -1.03 -10.13 -8.68
C TRP A 54 -2.19 -10.54 -7.77
N GLY A 55 -1.92 -11.24 -6.66
CA GLY A 55 -2.91 -11.45 -5.61
C GLY A 55 -3.34 -10.14 -4.92
N LYS A 56 -2.43 -9.15 -4.84
CA LYS A 56 -2.71 -7.82 -4.30
C LYS A 56 -3.34 -6.84 -5.27
N TYR A 57 -3.36 -7.07 -6.58
CA TYR A 57 -4.10 -6.22 -7.53
C TYR A 57 -5.43 -6.82 -7.94
N ASN A 58 -5.57 -8.16 -7.94
CA ASN A 58 -6.87 -8.78 -8.18
C ASN A 58 -7.91 -8.32 -7.16
N ARG A 59 -7.55 -8.27 -5.87
CA ARG A 59 -8.48 -7.81 -4.84
C ARG A 59 -8.88 -6.33 -5.00
N PRO A 60 -7.96 -5.35 -5.12
CA PRO A 60 -8.32 -3.97 -5.44
C PRO A 60 -9.12 -3.81 -6.73
N PHE A 61 -8.81 -4.57 -7.79
CA PHE A 61 -9.61 -4.54 -9.03
C PHE A 61 -11.01 -5.13 -8.83
N GLN A 62 -11.15 -6.19 -8.03
CA GLN A 62 -12.46 -6.70 -7.64
C GLN A 62 -13.21 -5.70 -6.77
N ASP A 63 -12.55 -5.12 -5.77
CA ASP A 63 -13.11 -4.19 -4.79
C ASP A 63 -13.51 -2.86 -5.45
N CYS A 64 -12.81 -2.40 -6.49
CA CYS A 64 -13.22 -1.25 -7.30
C CYS A 64 -14.20 -1.59 -8.43
N GLY A 65 -14.58 -2.86 -8.57
CA GLY A 65 -15.58 -3.32 -9.53
C GLY A 65 -15.14 -3.33 -10.99
N ILE A 66 -13.89 -3.00 -11.32
CA ILE A 66 -13.41 -2.97 -12.73
C ILE A 66 -13.50 -4.37 -13.38
N THR A 67 -13.38 -5.43 -12.59
CA THR A 67 -13.55 -6.81 -13.08
C THR A 67 -14.99 -7.20 -13.35
N ASN A 68 -15.96 -6.33 -13.06
CA ASN A 68 -17.38 -6.53 -13.38
C ASN A 68 -17.82 -5.62 -14.53
N ASP A 69 -16.97 -4.70 -15.00
CA ASP A 69 -17.26 -3.84 -16.13
C ASP A 69 -17.07 -4.60 -17.45
N SER A 70 -18.18 -4.77 -18.19
CA SER A 70 -18.18 -5.38 -19.51
C SER A 70 -17.29 -4.63 -20.52
N SER A 71 -17.16 -3.31 -20.39
CA SER A 71 -16.30 -2.47 -21.23
C SER A 71 -14.84 -2.80 -21.02
N PHE A 72 -14.44 -2.99 -19.76
CA PHE A 72 -13.09 -3.45 -19.40
C PHE A 72 -12.81 -4.83 -20.00
N HIS A 73 -13.74 -5.78 -19.88
CA HIS A 73 -13.58 -7.11 -20.45
C HIS A 73 -13.44 -7.10 -21.98
N MET A 74 -14.29 -6.34 -22.67
CA MET A 74 -14.22 -6.21 -24.14
C MET A 74 -12.87 -5.62 -24.57
N LEU A 75 -12.41 -4.58 -23.88
CA LEU A 75 -11.14 -3.92 -24.16
C LEU A 75 -9.94 -4.86 -23.94
N MET A 76 -9.92 -5.58 -22.82
CA MET A 76 -8.87 -6.55 -22.54
C MET A 76 -8.89 -7.71 -23.52
N LYS A 77 -10.08 -8.17 -23.93
CA LYS A 77 -10.25 -9.20 -24.95
C LYS A 77 -9.72 -8.75 -26.30
N GLU A 78 -10.09 -7.55 -26.76
CA GLU A 78 -9.58 -6.97 -28.01
C GLU A 78 -8.05 -6.87 -28.00
N LYS A 79 -7.47 -6.45 -26.87
CA LYS A 79 -6.02 -6.34 -26.70
C LYS A 79 -5.30 -7.69 -26.71
N ILE A 80 -5.92 -8.75 -26.17
CA ILE A 80 -5.40 -10.11 -26.22
C ILE A 80 -5.55 -10.68 -27.64
N ASP A 81 -6.74 -10.57 -28.23
CA ASP A 81 -7.09 -11.16 -29.52
C ASP A 81 -6.28 -10.52 -30.67
N SER A 82 -5.88 -9.24 -30.53
CA SER A 82 -5.00 -8.54 -31.48
C SER A 82 -3.53 -8.98 -31.44
N ASN A 83 -3.11 -9.77 -30.44
CA ASN A 83 -1.73 -10.24 -30.31
C ASN A 83 -1.61 -11.74 -30.63
N THR A 84 -1.22 -12.04 -31.87
CA THR A 84 -1.01 -13.43 -32.34
C THR A 84 0.03 -14.18 -31.52
N THR A 85 1.10 -13.51 -31.07
CA THR A 85 2.14 -14.14 -30.22
C THR A 85 1.54 -14.59 -28.89
N LEU A 86 0.72 -13.73 -28.26
CA LEU A 86 0.05 -14.08 -27.02
C LEU A 86 -0.93 -15.24 -27.23
N ASN A 87 -1.72 -15.24 -28.29
CA ASN A 87 -2.65 -16.33 -28.59
C ASN A 87 -1.94 -17.66 -28.80
N HIS A 88 -0.82 -17.67 -29.54
CA HIS A 88 0.01 -18.88 -29.69
C HIS A 88 0.57 -19.36 -28.35
N LEU A 89 1.08 -18.44 -27.52
CA LEU A 89 1.58 -18.79 -26.18
C LEU A 89 0.48 -19.31 -25.26
N LEU A 90 -0.72 -18.70 -25.29
CA LEU A 90 -1.88 -19.14 -24.51
C LEU A 90 -2.31 -20.55 -24.93
N ASN A 91 -2.39 -20.84 -26.22
CA ASN A 91 -2.74 -22.17 -26.72
C ASN A 91 -1.73 -23.23 -26.28
N ARG A 92 -0.44 -22.88 -26.23
CA ARG A 92 0.62 -23.77 -25.72
C ARG A 92 0.53 -23.97 -24.20
N LEU A 93 0.21 -22.90 -23.45
CA LEU A 93 0.08 -22.91 -21.99
C LEU A 93 -1.17 -23.63 -21.51
N LEU A 94 -2.25 -23.62 -22.31
CA LEU A 94 -3.53 -24.25 -22.01
C LEU A 94 -3.63 -25.69 -22.58
N ASP A 95 -2.56 -26.20 -23.19
CA ASP A 95 -2.50 -27.58 -23.66
C ASP A 95 -2.67 -28.53 -22.46
N PRO A 96 -3.66 -29.45 -22.49
CA PRO A 96 -3.91 -30.38 -21.39
C PRO A 96 -2.76 -31.37 -21.13
N ASN A 97 -1.77 -31.47 -22.02
CA ASN A 97 -0.54 -32.21 -21.76
C ASN A 97 0.51 -31.29 -21.10
N PRO A 98 0.82 -31.49 -19.80
CA PRO A 98 1.69 -30.58 -19.06
C PRO A 98 3.11 -30.66 -19.60
N ARG A 99 3.48 -29.67 -20.40
CA ARG A 99 4.86 -29.39 -20.77
C ARG A 99 5.19 -27.98 -20.33
N ASN A 100 6.39 -27.82 -19.79
CA ASN A 100 6.99 -26.50 -19.63
C ASN A 100 6.90 -25.77 -20.97
N THR A 101 6.16 -24.68 -21.03
CA THR A 101 6.10 -23.83 -22.21
C THR A 101 7.37 -23.01 -22.26
N GLU A 102 8.23 -23.35 -23.19
CA GLU A 102 9.45 -22.62 -23.50
C GLU A 102 9.13 -21.33 -24.25
N VAL A 103 9.50 -20.19 -23.68
CA VAL A 103 9.26 -18.87 -24.27
C VAL A 103 10.59 -18.18 -24.50
N THR A 104 10.84 -17.77 -25.74
CA THR A 104 12.05 -17.05 -26.11
C THR A 104 12.01 -15.59 -25.65
N LYS A 105 13.17 -14.96 -25.56
CA LYS A 105 13.27 -13.50 -25.33
C LYS A 105 12.50 -12.71 -26.40
N ASP A 106 12.57 -13.12 -27.66
CA ASP A 106 11.91 -12.44 -28.78
C ASP A 106 10.38 -12.52 -28.64
N GLU A 107 9.84 -13.69 -28.27
CA GLU A 107 8.41 -13.84 -27.95
C GLU A 107 7.99 -12.93 -26.80
N ILE A 108 8.80 -12.80 -25.74
CA ILE A 108 8.51 -11.91 -24.60
C ILE A 108 8.53 -10.43 -25.04
N GLN A 109 9.51 -10.04 -25.87
CA GLN A 109 9.60 -8.68 -26.38
C GLN A 109 8.42 -8.33 -27.30
N ASN A 110 7.89 -9.30 -28.04
CA ASN A 110 6.68 -9.12 -28.86
C ASN A 110 5.41 -8.88 -28.02
N LEU A 111 5.42 -9.18 -26.72
CA LEU A 111 4.32 -8.87 -25.80
C LEU A 111 4.42 -7.49 -25.13
N ALA A 112 5.53 -6.78 -25.32
CA ALA A 112 5.78 -5.50 -24.65
C ALA A 112 4.67 -4.47 -24.83
N HIS A 113 4.11 -4.39 -26.04
CA HIS A 113 3.06 -3.43 -26.37
C HIS A 113 1.78 -3.62 -25.55
N LEU A 114 1.55 -4.82 -24.99
CA LEU A 114 0.40 -5.09 -24.15
C LEU A 114 0.45 -4.37 -22.80
N ILE A 115 1.64 -3.96 -22.34
CA ILE A 115 1.86 -3.25 -21.08
C ILE A 115 2.36 -1.82 -21.28
N HIS A 116 2.27 -1.29 -22.50
CA HIS A 116 2.53 0.12 -22.76
C HIS A 116 1.53 1.03 -22.02
N LYS A 117 1.77 2.34 -22.11
CA LYS A 117 0.86 3.35 -21.56
C LYS A 117 -0.59 3.08 -22.00
N PRO A 118 -1.56 3.32 -21.11
CA PRO A 118 -2.97 3.08 -21.43
C PRO A 118 -3.42 3.95 -22.61
N SER A 119 -4.16 3.33 -23.54
CA SER A 119 -4.93 3.99 -24.58
C SER A 119 -6.01 4.91 -23.99
N ASN A 120 -6.63 5.78 -24.80
CA ASN A 120 -7.67 6.69 -24.32
C ASN A 120 -8.86 5.93 -23.68
N LYS A 121 -9.29 4.82 -24.31
CA LYS A 121 -10.35 3.96 -23.74
C LYS A 121 -9.92 3.33 -22.40
N GLU A 122 -8.67 2.87 -22.30
CA GLU A 122 -8.15 2.33 -21.04
C GLU A 122 -8.09 3.42 -19.97
N LYS A 123 -7.68 4.64 -20.33
CA LYS A 123 -7.62 5.78 -19.41
C LYS A 123 -8.99 6.16 -18.87
N GLU A 124 -10.02 6.16 -19.71
CA GLU A 124 -11.40 6.42 -19.30
C GLU A 124 -11.84 5.42 -18.23
N ILE A 125 -11.75 4.11 -18.52
CA ILE A 125 -12.13 3.05 -17.58
C ILE A 125 -11.31 3.12 -16.28
N TYR A 126 -9.99 3.30 -16.39
CA TYR A 126 -9.14 3.41 -15.19
C TYR A 126 -9.44 4.66 -14.38
N THR A 127 -9.81 5.78 -15.01
CA THR A 127 -10.22 7.00 -14.30
C THR A 127 -11.51 6.73 -13.54
N ASP A 128 -12.50 6.13 -14.20
CA ASP A 128 -13.82 5.85 -13.63
C ASP A 128 -13.76 4.89 -12.43
N HIS A 129 -12.85 3.91 -12.47
CA HIS A 129 -12.73 2.91 -11.39
C HIS A 129 -11.69 3.23 -10.33
N LEU A 130 -10.64 4.01 -10.64
CA LEU A 130 -9.50 4.21 -9.74
C LEU A 130 -9.32 5.65 -9.26
N LEU A 131 -9.83 6.65 -9.98
CA LEU A 131 -9.66 8.06 -9.64
C LEU A 131 -10.96 8.74 -9.20
N CYS A 132 -12.10 8.26 -9.68
CA CYS A 132 -13.41 8.71 -9.24
C CYS A 132 -13.68 8.28 -7.80
N ASP A 133 -14.30 9.17 -7.03
CA ASP A 133 -14.63 8.94 -5.63
C ASP A 133 -16.15 8.78 -5.45
N ASN A 134 -16.54 8.21 -4.30
CA ASN A 134 -17.95 7.97 -3.99
C ASN A 134 -18.67 9.23 -3.47
N ILE A 135 -18.03 10.40 -3.50
CA ILE A 135 -18.60 11.65 -3.01
C ILE A 135 -18.84 12.67 -4.12
N GLY A 136 -18.88 12.24 -5.39
CA GLY A 136 -19.16 13.13 -6.52
C GLY A 136 -17.92 13.58 -7.29
N ASN A 137 -16.82 12.82 -7.21
CA ASN A 137 -15.55 13.06 -7.89
C ASN A 137 -14.87 14.36 -7.46
N HIS A 138 -15.10 14.79 -6.23
CA HIS A 138 -14.55 16.03 -5.70
C HIS A 138 -13.02 15.96 -5.59
N LEU A 139 -12.45 14.83 -5.17
CA LEU A 139 -10.99 14.67 -5.10
C LEU A 139 -10.36 14.77 -6.50
N LEU A 140 -10.96 14.10 -7.49
CA LEU A 140 -10.49 14.19 -8.88
C LEU A 140 -10.59 15.62 -9.42
N THR A 141 -11.66 16.33 -9.05
CA THR A 141 -11.87 17.74 -9.43
C THR A 141 -10.78 18.63 -8.83
N GLU A 142 -10.42 18.43 -7.55
CA GLU A 142 -9.33 19.17 -6.93
C GLU A 142 -7.98 18.93 -7.62
N PHE A 143 -7.67 17.69 -8.00
CA PHE A 143 -6.45 17.37 -8.75
C PHE A 143 -6.42 17.97 -10.15
N LYS A 144 -7.58 18.13 -10.80
CA LYS A 144 -7.71 18.83 -12.10
C LYS A 144 -7.51 20.33 -11.96
N ASN A 145 -8.09 20.92 -10.91
CA ASN A 145 -8.06 22.37 -10.69
C ASN A 145 -6.74 22.86 -10.08
N ASN A 146 -6.02 22.00 -9.37
CA ASN A 146 -4.77 22.33 -8.68
C ASN A 146 -3.65 21.35 -9.12
N PRO A 147 -3.04 21.55 -10.31
CA PRO A 147 -2.02 20.64 -10.84
C PRO A 147 -0.78 20.48 -9.96
N GLU A 148 -0.53 21.40 -9.02
CA GLU A 148 0.56 21.31 -8.06
C GLU A 148 0.41 20.12 -7.09
N LEU A 149 -0.81 19.66 -6.82
CA LEU A 149 -1.10 18.58 -5.87
C LEU A 149 -0.35 17.30 -6.19
N GLN A 150 -0.15 17.00 -7.49
CA GLN A 150 0.51 15.78 -7.95
C GLN A 150 2.00 15.67 -7.58
N PHE A 151 2.59 16.75 -7.06
CA PHE A 151 4.01 16.83 -6.67
C PHE A 151 4.21 17.09 -5.19
N GLN A 152 3.13 17.31 -4.43
CA GLN A 152 3.20 17.53 -3.00
C GLN A 152 3.26 16.20 -2.26
N ASN A 153 3.74 16.26 -1.01
CA ASN A 153 3.60 15.14 -0.11
C ASN A 153 2.15 15.06 0.42
N PRO A 154 1.72 13.90 0.93
CA PRO A 154 0.34 13.65 1.35
C PRO A 154 -0.27 14.64 2.34
N LEU A 155 0.49 15.11 3.33
CA LEU A 155 -0.04 16.05 4.32
C LEU A 155 -0.28 17.42 3.68
N GLU A 156 0.65 17.88 2.84
CA GLU A 156 0.50 19.11 2.06
C GLU A 156 -0.67 19.01 1.08
N ILE A 157 -0.89 17.86 0.45
CA ILE A 157 -2.10 17.61 -0.37
C ILE A 157 -3.36 17.84 0.46
N LEU A 158 -3.45 17.22 1.65
CA LEU A 158 -4.61 17.35 2.53
C LEU A 158 -4.81 18.79 2.98
N ASN A 159 -3.74 19.49 3.37
CA ASN A 159 -3.82 20.90 3.81
C ASN A 159 -4.30 21.80 2.67
N ILE A 160 -3.74 21.66 1.46
CA ILE A 160 -4.16 22.45 0.30
C ILE A 160 -5.63 22.18 -0.04
N ILE A 161 -6.06 20.91 -0.07
CA ILE A 161 -7.46 20.57 -0.32
C ILE A 161 -8.35 21.17 0.78
N HIS A 162 -7.97 21.03 2.04
CA HIS A 162 -8.75 21.54 3.18
C HIS A 162 -8.94 23.06 3.13
N GLU A 163 -7.92 23.80 2.70
CA GLU A 163 -7.96 25.25 2.58
C GLU A 163 -8.72 25.75 1.35
N LYS A 164 -8.61 25.04 0.22
CA LYS A 164 -9.12 25.51 -1.08
C LYS A 164 -10.49 24.96 -1.47
N THR A 165 -10.87 23.77 -0.99
CA THR A 165 -12.13 23.15 -1.41
C THR A 165 -13.34 23.93 -0.88
N GLU A 166 -14.29 24.20 -1.77
CA GLU A 166 -15.62 24.71 -1.41
C GLU A 166 -16.59 23.56 -1.08
N ASN A 167 -16.18 22.31 -1.31
CA ASN A 167 -17.03 21.15 -1.08
C ASN A 167 -16.94 20.67 0.38
N GLU A 168 -18.01 20.88 1.13
CA GLU A 168 -18.09 20.51 2.55
C GLU A 168 -17.92 18.99 2.80
N ILE A 169 -18.36 18.12 1.88
CA ILE A 169 -18.21 16.66 2.06
C ILE A 169 -16.74 16.25 1.99
N LEU A 170 -16.02 16.76 0.97
CA LEU A 170 -14.59 16.54 0.83
C LEU A 170 -13.81 17.17 1.99
N LYS A 171 -14.15 18.40 2.37
CA LYS A 171 -13.52 19.10 3.50
C LYS A 171 -13.63 18.31 4.79
N ASN A 172 -14.84 17.83 5.11
CA ASN A 172 -15.08 16.98 6.28
C ASN A 172 -14.34 15.65 6.21
N SER A 173 -14.20 15.07 5.02
CA SER A 173 -13.44 13.82 4.82
C SER A 173 -11.95 14.04 5.05
N VAL A 174 -11.40 15.14 4.56
CA VAL A 174 -10.01 15.56 4.77
C VAL A 174 -9.72 15.87 6.24
N ASP A 175 -10.60 16.60 6.93
CA ASP A 175 -10.47 16.86 8.37
C ASP A 175 -10.41 15.55 9.18
N LYS A 176 -11.30 14.58 8.86
CA LYS A 176 -11.28 13.25 9.48
C LYS A 176 -9.95 12.54 9.28
N ILE A 177 -9.38 12.56 8.08
CA ILE A 177 -8.08 11.94 7.79
C ILE A 177 -6.97 12.62 8.60
N ILE A 178 -6.90 13.96 8.58
CA ILE A 178 -5.89 14.72 9.32
C ILE A 178 -5.96 14.42 10.82
N ARG A 179 -7.17 14.43 11.40
CA ARG A 179 -7.37 14.17 12.83
C ARG A 179 -7.04 12.72 13.21
N THR A 180 -7.35 11.77 12.33
CA THR A 180 -6.96 10.36 12.50
C THR A 180 -5.45 10.23 12.63
N GLU A 181 -4.69 10.85 11.72
CA GLU A 181 -3.23 10.77 11.75
C GLU A 181 -2.61 11.51 12.92
N LYS A 182 -3.17 12.65 13.33
CA LYS A 182 -2.73 13.34 14.56
C LYS A 182 -2.90 12.50 15.82
N ILE A 183 -3.72 11.46 15.79
CA ILE A 183 -3.85 10.47 16.88
C ILE A 183 -2.92 9.27 16.63
N LEU A 184 -3.01 8.66 15.44
CA LEU A 184 -2.31 7.41 15.15
C LEU A 184 -0.80 7.56 15.03
N CYS A 185 -0.31 8.64 14.40
CA CYS A 185 1.13 8.84 14.18
C CYS A 185 1.89 8.90 15.51
N PRO A 186 1.56 9.77 16.50
CA PRO A 186 2.24 9.77 17.79
C PRO A 186 2.20 8.42 18.51
N LEU A 187 1.03 7.77 18.55
CA LEU A 187 0.85 6.47 19.20
C LEU A 187 1.71 5.38 18.55
N ASN A 188 1.72 5.32 17.22
CA ASN A 188 2.54 4.39 16.46
C ASN A 188 4.03 4.63 16.72
N ARG A 189 4.49 5.88 16.72
CA ARG A 189 5.91 6.18 16.96
C ARG A 189 6.36 5.85 18.39
N VAL A 190 5.52 6.06 19.39
CA VAL A 190 5.81 5.57 20.76
C VAL A 190 5.89 4.04 20.77
N PHE A 191 4.95 3.35 20.13
CA PHE A 191 4.99 1.89 20.05
C PHE A 191 6.29 1.39 19.38
N ARG A 192 6.73 2.02 18.28
CA ARG A 192 7.99 1.68 17.59
C ARG A 192 9.23 2.01 18.41
N HIS A 193 9.19 3.07 19.21
CA HIS A 193 10.24 3.42 20.16
C HIS A 193 10.41 2.37 21.23
N LEU A 194 9.32 1.86 21.80
CA LEU A 194 9.39 0.78 22.78
C LEU A 194 10.01 -0.48 22.18
N GLN A 195 9.72 -0.79 20.91
CA GLN A 195 10.33 -1.92 20.20
C GLN A 195 11.86 -1.77 19.95
N SER A 196 12.44 -0.59 20.18
CA SER A 196 13.86 -0.34 19.88
C SER A 196 14.83 -1.00 20.85
N LYS A 197 14.37 -1.44 22.03
CA LYS A 197 15.17 -2.24 22.98
C LYS A 197 14.37 -3.43 23.53
N PRO A 198 15.04 -4.49 24.00
CA PRO A 198 14.37 -5.72 24.43
C PRO A 198 13.47 -5.56 25.67
N SER A 199 13.75 -4.59 26.54
CA SER A 199 12.92 -4.35 27.72
C SER A 199 13.06 -2.92 28.25
N TRP A 200 12.03 -2.48 28.98
CA TRP A 200 11.94 -1.18 29.66
C TRP A 200 11.51 -1.38 31.10
N SER A 201 12.13 -0.70 32.05
CA SER A 201 11.54 -0.56 33.39
C SER A 201 10.41 0.47 33.38
N ARG A 202 9.47 0.38 34.33
CA ARG A 202 8.41 1.41 34.50
C ARG A 202 9.00 2.80 34.66
N LYS A 203 10.05 2.94 35.48
CA LYS A 203 10.74 4.22 35.69
C LYS A 203 11.35 4.80 34.41
N GLU A 204 11.97 3.97 33.57
CA GLU A 204 12.48 4.45 32.28
C GLU A 204 11.38 4.97 31.36
N ILE A 205 10.17 4.38 31.41
CA ILE A 205 9.02 4.86 30.64
C ILE A 205 8.49 6.17 31.23
N GLU A 206 8.32 6.23 32.55
CA GLU A 206 7.85 7.43 33.27
C GLU A 206 8.76 8.63 33.00
N ASP A 207 10.07 8.44 33.05
CA ASP A 207 11.08 9.50 32.89
C ASP A 207 11.43 9.78 31.40
N ASP A 208 10.82 9.09 30.42
CA ASP A 208 11.12 9.28 28.99
C ASP A 208 10.56 10.62 28.46
N ASN A 209 11.45 11.61 28.34
CA ASN A 209 11.12 12.93 27.82
C ASN A 209 10.62 12.90 26.36
N LEU A 210 11.02 11.92 25.55
CA LEU A 210 10.57 11.83 24.15
C LEU A 210 9.10 11.43 24.12
N ILE A 211 8.69 10.45 24.93
CA ILE A 211 7.28 10.07 25.08
C ILE A 211 6.48 11.24 25.67
N ALA A 212 7.01 11.93 26.68
CA ALA A 212 6.33 13.07 27.29
C ALA A 212 6.12 14.23 26.31
N SER A 213 7.03 14.40 25.35
CA SER A 213 7.01 15.49 24.36
C SER A 213 6.09 15.26 23.17
N ILE A 214 5.44 14.10 23.05
CA ILE A 214 4.62 13.84 21.87
C ILE A 214 3.42 14.81 21.79
N PRO A 215 3.01 15.21 20.58
CA PRO A 215 1.85 16.08 20.40
C PRO A 215 0.55 15.40 20.84
N LYS A 216 -0.24 16.08 21.69
CA LYS A 216 -1.54 15.57 22.19
C LYS A 216 -2.75 16.39 21.73
N HIS A 217 -2.51 17.54 21.09
CA HIS A 217 -3.57 18.48 20.71
C HIS A 217 -4.33 18.02 19.46
N VAL A 218 -5.51 17.45 19.66
CA VAL A 218 -6.45 17.05 18.60
C VAL A 218 -7.85 17.46 19.02
N ASN A 219 -8.66 18.02 18.10
CA ASN A 219 -10.07 18.27 18.37
C ASN A 219 -10.79 16.91 18.56
N PRO A 220 -11.47 16.65 19.69
CA PRO A 220 -12.18 15.40 19.92
C PRO A 220 -13.61 15.35 19.34
N GLU A 221 -14.16 16.44 18.81
CA GLU A 221 -15.55 16.51 18.36
C GLU A 221 -15.86 15.56 17.20
N ASN A 222 -16.88 14.70 17.34
CA ASN A 222 -17.29 13.76 16.30
C ASN A 222 -16.16 12.80 15.85
N LEU A 223 -15.24 12.42 16.75
CA LEU A 223 -14.32 11.33 16.48
C LEU A 223 -15.09 10.02 16.26
N ASP A 224 -14.60 9.22 15.33
CA ASP A 224 -15.10 7.86 15.09
C ASP A 224 -15.01 7.01 16.37
N GLU A 225 -15.94 6.05 16.53
CA GLU A 225 -15.99 5.16 17.69
C GLU A 225 -14.69 4.36 17.89
N LYS A 226 -13.96 4.07 16.80
CA LYS A 226 -12.67 3.36 16.84
C LYS A 226 -11.51 4.28 17.19
N LEU A 227 -11.64 5.58 16.90
CA LEU A 227 -10.62 6.58 17.22
C LEU A 227 -10.74 7.10 18.63
N SER A 228 -11.95 7.16 19.17
CA SER A 228 -12.20 7.70 20.51
C SER A 228 -11.36 7.02 21.60
N PRO A 229 -11.26 5.68 21.67
CA PRO A 229 -10.36 5.00 22.63
C PRO A 229 -8.89 5.34 22.43
N LEU A 230 -8.43 5.45 21.18
CA LEU A 230 -7.05 5.77 20.85
C LEU A 230 -6.69 7.21 21.26
N TYR A 231 -7.62 8.15 21.04
CA TYR A 231 -7.48 9.51 21.53
C TYR A 231 -7.36 9.54 23.06
N GLN A 232 -8.17 8.76 23.79
CA GLN A 232 -8.05 8.67 25.24
C GLN A 232 -6.71 8.11 25.71
N ILE A 233 -6.12 7.16 24.98
CA ILE A 233 -4.76 6.65 25.26
C ILE A 233 -3.72 7.76 25.07
N LEU A 234 -3.83 8.54 23.99
CA LEU A 234 -2.89 9.63 23.68
C LEU A 234 -2.84 10.71 24.77
N GLN A 235 -3.97 10.97 25.45
CA GLN A 235 -4.05 12.00 26.50
C GLN A 235 -3.40 11.61 27.83
N ARG A 236 -3.04 10.34 28.03
CA ARG A 236 -2.48 9.86 29.29
C ARG A 236 -1.04 10.32 29.49
N ASP A 237 -0.55 10.17 30.72
CA ASP A 237 0.87 10.25 31.03
C ASP A 237 1.64 9.11 30.37
N ASN A 238 2.98 9.13 30.44
CA ASN A 238 3.81 8.15 29.73
C ASN A 238 3.41 6.72 30.04
N LEU A 239 3.29 6.37 31.33
CA LEU A 239 2.97 5.02 31.74
C LEU A 239 1.56 4.61 31.31
N GLY A 240 0.54 5.46 31.55
CA GLY A 240 -0.83 5.18 31.17
C GLY A 240 -1.03 5.10 29.66
N LEU A 241 -0.26 5.86 28.87
CA LEU A 241 -0.22 5.79 27.42
C LEU A 241 0.36 4.46 26.96
N VAL A 242 1.51 4.06 27.51
CA VAL A 242 2.14 2.78 27.18
C VAL A 242 1.23 1.62 27.55
N GLU A 243 0.66 1.59 28.75
CA GLU A 243 -0.30 0.57 29.16
C GLU A 243 -1.50 0.49 28.22
N GLY A 244 -2.02 1.64 27.77
CA GLY A 244 -3.08 1.73 26.77
C GLY A 244 -2.69 1.11 25.43
N LEU A 245 -1.50 1.42 24.92
CA LEU A 245 -0.96 0.85 23.69
C LEU A 245 -0.79 -0.67 23.77
N LEU A 246 -0.30 -1.18 24.89
CA LEU A 246 -0.13 -2.62 25.09
C LEU A 246 -1.46 -3.36 25.16
N ASN A 247 -2.46 -2.77 25.80
CA ASN A 247 -3.81 -3.34 25.82
C ASN A 247 -4.43 -3.38 24.40
N GLN A 248 -4.25 -2.31 23.62
CA GLN A 248 -4.68 -2.27 22.23
C GLN A 248 -3.94 -3.33 21.38
N ASN A 249 -2.62 -3.47 21.55
CA ASN A 249 -1.83 -4.49 20.88
C ASN A 249 -2.32 -5.90 21.23
N ARG A 250 -2.53 -6.19 22.52
CA ARG A 250 -3.10 -7.46 22.98
C ARG A 250 -4.44 -7.76 22.30
N THR A 251 -5.35 -6.80 22.28
CA THR A 251 -6.69 -6.94 21.68
C THR A 251 -6.60 -7.28 20.19
N VAL A 252 -5.74 -6.59 19.44
CA VAL A 252 -5.52 -6.85 18.01
C VAL A 252 -4.86 -8.20 17.78
N CYS A 253 -3.89 -8.58 18.61
CA CYS A 253 -3.19 -9.87 18.51
C CYS A 253 -4.12 -11.05 18.83
N GLU A 254 -4.96 -10.95 19.87
CA GLU A 254 -5.96 -11.96 20.25
C GLU A 254 -6.99 -12.19 19.15
N ALA A 255 -7.51 -11.11 18.54
CA ALA A 255 -8.41 -11.20 17.39
C ALA A 255 -7.79 -11.94 16.20
N ARG A 256 -6.45 -11.94 16.09
CA ARG A 256 -5.66 -12.65 15.07
C ARG A 256 -5.13 -14.00 15.53
N LYS A 257 -5.48 -14.45 16.75
CA LYS A 257 -4.99 -15.68 17.38
C LYS A 257 -3.46 -15.73 17.46
N SER A 258 -2.86 -14.61 17.86
CA SER A 258 -1.41 -14.42 17.99
C SER A 258 -1.05 -13.81 19.35
N SER A 259 0.20 -13.99 19.79
CA SER A 259 0.70 -13.38 21.02
C SER A 259 0.88 -11.86 20.89
N PRO A 260 0.72 -11.10 21.99
CA PRO A 260 1.10 -9.69 22.05
C PRO A 260 2.57 -9.48 21.69
N TRP A 261 2.87 -8.36 21.06
CA TRP A 261 4.22 -8.02 20.63
C TRP A 261 5.08 -7.51 21.79
N MET A 262 4.42 -6.94 22.80
CA MET A 262 5.04 -6.43 24.01
C MET A 262 4.07 -6.63 25.17
N GLU A 263 4.58 -6.90 26.37
CA GLU A 263 3.77 -7.10 27.57
C GLU A 263 4.52 -6.73 28.85
N PHE A 264 3.79 -6.37 29.90
CA PHE A 264 4.39 -6.19 31.22
C PHE A 264 4.54 -7.53 31.93
N SER A 265 5.77 -7.84 32.33
CA SER A 265 6.15 -8.90 33.26
C SER A 265 6.67 -8.25 34.53
N ASP A 266 5.94 -8.39 35.63
CA ASP A 266 6.24 -7.72 36.92
C ASP A 266 6.41 -6.19 36.77
N ASP A 267 7.63 -5.69 36.96
CA ASP A 267 7.99 -4.26 36.94
C ASP A 267 8.66 -3.82 35.62
N ARG A 268 8.62 -4.68 34.59
CA ARG A 268 9.26 -4.43 33.30
C ARG A 268 8.33 -4.72 32.14
N LEU A 269 8.45 -3.91 31.10
CA LEU A 269 7.90 -4.19 29.79
C LEU A 269 8.92 -5.03 29.03
N ASP A 270 8.50 -6.19 28.54
CA ASP A 270 9.28 -7.07 27.67
C ASP A 270 8.81 -6.96 26.21
N VAL A 271 9.75 -6.96 25.28
CA VAL A 271 9.50 -6.88 23.84
C VAL A 271 9.67 -8.24 23.19
N ASN A 272 8.54 -8.89 22.91
CA ASN A 272 8.48 -10.21 22.27
C ASN A 272 8.73 -10.15 20.75
N MET A 273 8.43 -9.01 20.11
CA MET A 273 8.63 -8.79 18.68
C MET A 273 9.19 -7.39 18.41
N SER A 274 10.46 -7.31 18.00
CA SER A 274 11.18 -6.04 17.73
C SER A 274 11.06 -5.54 16.28
N ASP A 275 10.36 -6.27 15.41
CA ASP A 275 10.28 -5.96 13.97
C ASP A 275 9.70 -4.57 13.70
N GLY A 276 10.49 -3.73 13.04
CA GLY A 276 10.14 -2.36 12.69
C GLY A 276 10.35 -1.33 13.82
N GLY A 277 10.98 -1.72 14.93
CA GLY A 277 11.32 -0.80 16.01
C GLY A 277 12.38 0.22 15.60
N TYR A 278 12.22 1.45 16.08
CA TYR A 278 13.17 2.55 15.90
C TYR A 278 13.00 3.58 17.02
N PRO A 279 14.07 4.25 17.46
CA PRO A 279 13.98 5.24 18.54
C PRO A 279 13.12 6.44 18.10
N LEU A 280 12.27 6.92 19.01
CA LEU A 280 11.47 8.12 18.82
C LEU A 280 12.41 9.30 18.57
N LYS A 281 12.04 10.12 17.59
CA LYS A 281 12.62 11.43 17.36
C LYS A 281 11.51 12.46 17.57
N GLY A 282 11.90 13.74 17.73
CA GLY A 282 10.92 14.83 17.81
C GLY A 282 9.89 14.74 16.68
N LEU A 283 8.62 14.91 17.05
CA LEU A 283 7.46 14.81 16.17
C LEU A 283 7.02 16.21 15.73
N ASP A 284 7.02 16.47 14.43
CA ASP A 284 6.49 17.68 13.81
C ASP A 284 5.11 17.40 13.22
N THR A 285 4.05 17.81 13.90
CA THR A 285 2.64 17.58 13.45
C THR A 285 2.28 18.27 12.14
N THR A 286 3.16 19.12 11.61
CA THR A 286 2.98 19.81 10.32
C THR A 286 3.62 19.05 9.16
N LYS A 287 4.46 18.04 9.44
CA LYS A 287 5.20 17.27 8.41
C LYS A 287 5.08 15.76 8.58
N ASP A 288 4.95 15.30 9.81
CA ASP A 288 4.99 13.89 10.16
C ASP A 288 3.65 13.21 9.91
N PHE A 289 3.65 12.29 8.96
CA PHE A 289 2.48 11.53 8.52
C PHE A 289 2.92 10.11 8.16
N ASP A 290 2.48 9.11 8.93
CA ASP A 290 3.00 7.75 8.80
C ASP A 290 2.17 6.89 7.83
N ASN A 291 0.86 7.18 7.66
CA ASN A 291 -0.04 6.35 6.85
C ASN A 291 -0.39 7.00 5.50
N THR A 292 0.62 7.22 4.66
CA THR A 292 0.49 7.95 3.39
C THR A 292 -0.07 7.15 2.22
N CYS A 293 -0.22 5.84 2.37
CA CYS A 293 -0.30 4.90 1.24
C CYS A 293 -1.43 5.18 0.25
N PHE A 294 -2.55 5.77 0.70
CA PHE A 294 -3.67 6.10 -0.17
C PHE A 294 -3.38 7.28 -1.09
N LEU A 295 -2.97 8.44 -0.55
CA LEU A 295 -2.76 9.65 -1.34
C LEU A 295 -1.53 9.60 -2.24
N ASP A 296 -0.46 8.93 -1.79
CA ASP A 296 0.70 8.66 -2.63
C ASP A 296 0.31 7.83 -3.86
N SER A 297 -0.48 6.77 -3.64
CA SER A 297 -0.97 5.90 -4.71
C SER A 297 -1.91 6.66 -5.65
N TYR A 298 -2.83 7.44 -5.10
CA TYR A 298 -3.76 8.26 -5.89
C TYR A 298 -3.01 9.26 -6.78
N SER A 299 -2.08 10.02 -6.20
CA SER A 299 -1.28 11.00 -6.93
C SER A 299 -0.43 10.36 -8.03
N PHE A 300 0.13 9.17 -7.75
CA PHE A 300 0.86 8.42 -8.76
C PHE A 300 -0.04 7.94 -9.90
N LEU A 301 -1.21 7.38 -9.60
CA LEU A 301 -2.19 6.94 -10.61
C LEU A 301 -2.69 8.11 -11.45
N TYR A 302 -3.00 9.24 -10.82
CA TYR A 302 -3.45 10.45 -11.50
C TYR A 302 -2.45 10.89 -12.59
N ARG A 303 -1.15 10.91 -12.26
CA ARG A 303 -0.05 11.24 -13.20
C ARG A 303 0.15 10.22 -14.32
N GLN A 304 -0.27 8.98 -14.13
CA GLN A 304 -0.16 7.96 -15.17
C GLN A 304 -1.30 8.05 -16.18
N LEU A 305 -2.47 8.51 -15.73
CA LEU A 305 -3.68 8.58 -16.53
C LEU A 305 -3.83 9.93 -17.26
N ASN A 306 -3.26 11.01 -16.71
CA ASN A 306 -3.25 12.35 -17.29
C ASN A 306 -1.85 12.72 -17.81
#